data_AF-A0A099IA65-F1
#
_entry.id   AF-A0A099IA65-F1
#
_cell.length_a   1.000
_cell.length_b   1.000
_cell.length_c   1.000
_cell.angle_alpha   90.00
_cell.angle_beta   90.00
_cell.angle_gamma   90.00
#
_symmetry.space_group_name_H-M   'P 1'
#
loop_
_entity.id
_entity.type
_entity.pdbx_description
1 polymer ?
#
loop_
_entity_poly.entity_id
_entity_poly.type
_entity_poly.pdbx_seq_one_letter_code
_entity_poly.pdbx_strand_id
1 'polypeptide(L)' 'GCRLSVGGETKFACVDGPDFDGHLVDFDEAMSRGATYRDFEAHARDAACNLMNKEVR' A
#
# COMPACT_ATOMS: atom_id res chain seq x y z
N GLY A 1 4.43 -1.68 7.23
CA GLY A 1 5.16 -0.77 8.15
C GLY A 1 5.42 0.56 7.47
N CYS A 2 5.50 1.67 8.22
CA CYS A 2 5.38 3.05 7.72
C CYS A 2 6.67 3.70 7.17
N ARG A 3 7.77 2.94 6.98
CA ARG A 3 9.02 3.51 6.46
C ARG A 3 8.94 3.84 4.96
N LEU A 4 9.64 4.90 4.56
CA LEU A 4 9.81 5.38 3.19
C LEU A 4 11.25 5.88 2.98
N SER A 5 11.73 5.83 1.75
CA SER A 5 12.97 6.52 1.34
C SER A 5 12.63 7.90 0.76
N VAL A 6 13.16 8.96 1.37
CA VAL A 6 12.93 10.35 0.95
C VAL A 6 14.28 11.05 0.86
N GLY A 7 14.69 11.48 -0.33
CA GLY A 7 15.97 12.15 -0.57
C GLY A 7 17.19 11.27 -0.26
N GLY A 8 17.05 9.94 -0.36
CA GLY A 8 18.10 8.97 -0.03
C GLY A 8 18.19 8.60 1.46
N GLU A 9 17.33 9.16 2.32
CA GLU A 9 17.26 8.82 3.74
C GLU A 9 16.02 8.00 4.06
N THR A 10 16.14 7.06 4.99
CA THR A 10 14.97 6.34 5.53
C THR A 10 14.23 7.23 6.53
N LYS A 11 12.94 7.48 6.27
CA LYS A 11 12.00 8.20 7.13
C LYS A 11 10.84 7.30 7.52
N PHE A 12 10.13 7.65 8.59
CA PHE A 12 8.92 6.96 9.03
C PHE A 12 7.71 7.88 8.87
N ALA A 13 6.84 7.60 7.90
CA ALA A 13 5.69 8.46 7.58
C ALA A 13 4.76 8.74 8.78
N CYS A 14 4.69 7.79 9.72
CA CYS A 14 3.85 7.91 10.90
C CYS A 14 4.43 8.79 12.02
N VAL A 15 5.69 9.21 11.91
CA VAL A 15 6.39 10.07 12.88
C VAL A 15 6.94 11.32 12.19
N ASP A 16 7.62 11.15 11.07
CA ASP A 16 8.29 12.19 10.29
C ASP A 16 7.39 12.81 9.19
N GLY A 17 6.21 12.25 8.95
CA GLY A 17 5.27 12.64 7.88
C GLY A 17 3.91 13.09 8.41
N PRO A 18 2.81 12.91 7.66
CA PRO A 18 2.66 12.11 6.42
C PRO A 18 3.08 12.84 5.13
N ASP A 19 3.24 14.16 5.19
CA ASP A 19 3.54 15.01 4.04
C ASP A 19 5.06 15.13 3.81
N PHE A 20 5.50 14.87 2.56
CA PHE A 20 6.88 14.98 2.11
C PHE A 20 6.94 15.72 0.78
N ASP A 21 8.12 16.24 0.41
CA ASP A 21 8.33 16.69 -0.98
C ASP A 21 8.29 15.47 -1.91
N GLY A 22 7.21 15.39 -2.69
CA GLY A 22 6.97 14.27 -3.60
C GLY A 22 8.11 14.02 -4.59
N HIS A 23 8.88 15.05 -4.97
CA HIS A 23 10.02 14.86 -5.90
C HIS A 23 11.19 14.10 -5.27
N LEU A 24 11.24 14.04 -3.94
CA LEU A 24 12.28 13.34 -3.19
C LEU A 24 11.85 11.95 -2.75
N VAL A 25 10.56 11.59 -2.88
CA VAL A 25 10.03 10.29 -2.47
C VAL A 25 10.38 9.22 -3.50
N ASP A 26 10.91 8.09 -3.03
CA ASP A 26 11.01 6.88 -3.84
C ASP A 26 9.64 6.18 -3.89
N PHE A 27 8.88 6.47 -4.96
CA PHE A 27 7.55 5.89 -5.16
C PHE A 27 7.58 4.42 -5.57
N ASP A 28 8.64 3.94 -6.23
CA ASP A 28 8.75 2.54 -6.63
C ASP A 28 8.92 1.66 -5.38
N GLU A 29 9.78 2.08 -4.44
CA GLU A 29 9.88 1.44 -3.13
C GLU A 29 8.53 1.52 -2.39
N ALA A 30 7.92 2.70 -2.30
CA ALA A 30 6.67 2.91 -1.57
C ALA A 30 5.53 2.02 -2.10
N MET A 31 5.35 1.94 -3.42
CA MET A 31 4.32 1.13 -4.06
C MET A 31 4.58 -0.37 -3.88
N SER A 32 5.81 -0.83 -4.08
CA SER A 32 6.21 -2.22 -3.85
C SER A 32 5.91 -2.66 -2.42
N ARG A 33 6.24 -1.81 -1.44
CA ARG A 33 5.94 -2.05 -0.02
C ARG A 33 4.45 -2.01 0.27
N GLY A 34 3.71 -1.07 -0.31
CA GLY A 34 2.24 -1.01 -0.22
C GLY A 34 1.55 -2.25 -0.77
N ALA A 35 2.19 -2.94 -1.72
CA ALA A 35 1.66 -4.14 -2.35
C ALA A 35 1.90 -5.45 -1.57
N THR A 36 2.64 -5.42 -0.45
CA THR A 36 3.10 -6.62 0.27
C THR A 36 1.99 -7.62 0.62
N TYR A 37 0.79 -7.14 0.94
CA TYR A 37 -0.32 -7.97 1.41
C TYR A 37 -1.45 -8.15 0.39
N ARG A 38 -1.22 -7.78 -0.88
CA ARG A 38 -2.26 -7.76 -1.92
C ARG A 38 -3.02 -9.08 -2.06
N ASP A 39 -2.33 -10.22 -2.00
CA ASP A 39 -2.97 -11.52 -2.18
C ASP A 39 -3.90 -11.88 -1.00
N PHE A 40 -3.46 -11.56 0.23
CA PHE A 40 -4.27 -11.74 1.43
C PHE A 40 -5.50 -10.83 1.43
N GLU A 41 -5.29 -9.56 1.06
CA GLU A 41 -6.36 -8.57 0.93
C GLU A 41 -7.36 -8.97 -0.16
N ALA A 42 -6.89 -9.47 -1.30
CA ALA A 42 -7.73 -9.96 -2.38
C ALA A 42 -8.56 -11.16 -1.94
N HIS A 43 -7.95 -12.15 -1.27
CA HIS A 43 -8.67 -13.30 -0.75
C HIS A 43 -9.77 -12.89 0.25
N ALA A 44 -9.45 -12.00 1.19
CA ALA A 44 -10.42 -11.50 2.16
C ALA A 44 -11.55 -10.70 1.49
N ARG A 45 -11.22 -9.87 0.49
CA ARG A 45 -12.19 -9.12 -0.30
C ARG A 45 -13.14 -10.07 -1.04
N ASP A 46 -12.62 -11.09 -1.71
CA ASP A 46 -13.41 -12.01 -2.52
C ASP A 46 -14.32 -12.87 -1.63
N ALA A 47 -13.81 -13.34 -0.48
CA ALA A 47 -14.61 -14.07 0.51
C ALA A 47 -15.76 -13.22 1.09
N ALA A 48 -15.55 -11.91 1.28
CA ALA A 48 -16.57 -11.00 1.80
C ALA A 48 -17.55 -10.49 0.72
N CYS A 49 -17.23 -10.64 -0.56
CA CYS A 49 -17.97 -9.96 -1.62
C CYS A 49 -19.22 -10.75 -2.04
N ASN A 50 -20.39 -10.31 -1.57
CA ASN A 50 -21.69 -10.86 -1.98
C ASN A 50 -21.97 -10.72 -3.49
N LEU A 51 -21.28 -9.82 -4.20
CA LEU A 51 -21.39 -9.70 -5.66
C LEU A 51 -20.62 -10.81 -6.38
N MET A 52 -19.44 -11.19 -5.88
CA MET A 52 -18.64 -12.29 -6.44
C MET A 52 -19.27 -13.66 -6.19
N ASN A 53 -20.18 -13.76 -5.22
CA ASN A 53 -20.97 -14.97 -4.92
C ASN A 53 -22.26 -15.09 -5.74
N LYS A 54 -22.65 -14.06 -6.50
CA LYS A 54 -23.83 -14.12 -7.36
C LYS A 54 -23.43 -14.73 -8.70
N GLU A 55 -23.89 -15.94 -8.97
CA GLU A 55 -23.87 -16.50 -10.32
C GLU A 55 -24.60 -15.51 -11.24
N VAL A 56 -23.85 -14.93 -12.19
CA VAL A 56 -24.45 -14.13 -13.26
C VAL A 56 -25.21 -15.11 -14.15
N ARG A 57 -26.51 -15.20 -13.91
CA ARG A 57 -27.44 -16.01 -14.70
C ARG A 57 -27.98 -15.24 -15.88
#